data_AF-A0A1M2VQS9-F1
#
_entry.id   AF-A0A1M2VQS9-F1
#
_cell.length_a   1.000
_cell.length_b   1.000
_cell.length_c   1.000
_cell.angle_alpha   90.00
_cell.angle_beta   90.00
_cell.angle_gamma   90.00
#
_symmetry.space_group_name_H-M   'P 1'
#
loop_
_entity.id
_entity.type
_entity.pdbx_description
1 polymer ?
#
loop_
_entity_poly.entity_id
_entity_poly.type
_entity_poly.pdbx_seq_one_letter_code
_entity_poly.pdbx_strand_id
1 'polypeptide(L)'
;MAVLAYVAMTQDVLKEGEEKKRIGIYASIASFILFSMIQFRDGPFVRPHPAFWRVVLGINLLYEGAMVFLLFQDVDSARSMMKFLDPSLGKPLPEKSYAENCDLTVQNVWNAIDIFCLAHALGWFGKALILRDYWFCWILSIAFEFAEYSLQHQLANFAECWWDHWILDVLVCNWLGTYLGMKTCQYFEVKHYIWRGFRQTRGIRSKTKRVISQFSPHDWTTFKWEGTASFGHYFTVVLLLAVFLAAELNPFYLKVSALRWCCYVSVMR
;
A
#
# COMPACT_ATOMS: atom_id res chain seq x y z
N MET A 1 22.74 -0.79 -23.31
CA MET A 1 23.35 0.50 -23.68
C MET A 1 23.53 0.66 -25.19
N ALA A 2 24.42 -0.06 -25.88
CA ALA A 2 24.67 0.15 -27.32
C ALA A 2 23.41 0.16 -28.21
N VAL A 3 22.50 -0.81 -28.05
CA VAL A 3 21.21 -0.87 -28.79
C VAL A 3 20.30 0.32 -28.46
N LEU A 4 20.24 0.75 -27.20
CA LEU A 4 19.46 1.94 -26.79
C LEU A 4 20.04 3.23 -27.38
N ALA A 5 21.37 3.36 -27.39
CA ALA A 5 22.06 4.50 -27.99
C ALA A 5 21.85 4.56 -29.51
N TYR A 6 21.89 3.40 -30.19
CA TYR A 6 21.55 3.30 -31.61
C TYR A 6 20.13 3.80 -31.87
N VAL A 7 19.11 3.19 -31.23
CA VAL A 7 17.69 3.58 -31.40
C VAL A 7 17.41 5.05 -31.04
N ALA A 8 18.12 5.62 -30.05
CA ALA A 8 17.97 7.03 -29.68
C ALA A 8 18.58 8.00 -30.70
N MET A 9 19.69 7.62 -31.35
CA MET A 9 20.48 8.50 -32.22
C MET A 9 20.11 8.37 -33.71
N THR A 10 19.61 7.22 -34.17
CA THR A 10 19.21 7.03 -35.57
C THR A 10 17.81 7.59 -35.86
N GLN A 11 17.75 8.66 -36.67
CA GLN A 11 16.49 9.17 -37.25
C GLN A 11 15.82 8.15 -38.19
N ASP A 12 16.58 7.17 -38.72
CA ASP A 12 16.11 6.15 -39.66
C ASP A 12 15.13 5.13 -39.02
N VAL A 13 15.18 4.98 -37.70
CA VAL A 13 14.33 4.04 -36.94
C VAL A 13 13.14 4.76 -36.30
N LEU A 14 13.36 5.97 -35.77
CA LEU A 14 12.33 6.78 -35.11
C LEU A 14 12.55 8.26 -35.42
N LYS A 15 11.55 8.88 -36.07
CA LYS A 15 11.51 10.33 -36.27
C LYS A 15 11.24 11.06 -34.95
N GLU A 16 11.68 12.31 -34.87
CA GLU A 16 11.40 13.18 -33.72
C GLU A 16 9.89 13.39 -33.58
N GLY A 17 9.31 12.97 -32.45
CA GLY A 17 7.85 12.91 -32.27
C GLY A 17 7.42 12.22 -30.98
N GLU A 18 6.12 11.98 -30.82
CA GLU A 18 5.58 11.35 -29.60
C GLU A 18 6.12 9.94 -29.38
N GLU A 19 6.18 9.09 -30.41
CA GLU A 19 6.68 7.71 -30.30
C GLU A 19 8.10 7.65 -29.74
N LYS A 20 8.99 8.53 -30.20
CA LYS A 20 10.37 8.64 -29.71
C LYS A 20 10.42 9.07 -28.24
N LYS A 21 9.53 9.98 -27.80
CA LYS A 21 9.38 10.36 -26.38
C LYS A 21 8.90 9.18 -25.54
N ARG A 22 7.89 8.43 -25.99
CA ARG A 22 7.35 7.24 -25.31
C ARG A 22 8.43 6.17 -25.13
N ILE A 23 9.16 5.85 -26.21
CA ILE A 23 10.26 4.88 -26.19
C ILE A 23 11.41 5.36 -25.28
N GLY A 24 11.70 6.67 -25.26
CA GLY A 24 12.63 7.27 -24.30
C GLY A 24 12.22 7.05 -22.84
N ILE A 25 10.94 7.26 -22.50
CA ILE A 25 10.40 7.02 -21.15
C ILE A 25 10.54 5.53 -20.77
N TYR A 26 10.12 4.61 -21.66
CA TYR A 26 10.27 3.17 -21.39
C TYR A 26 11.73 2.74 -21.24
N ALA A 27 12.65 3.29 -22.06
CA ALA A 27 14.08 3.03 -21.95
C ALA A 27 14.67 3.54 -20.64
N SER A 28 14.25 4.72 -20.16
CA SER A 28 14.65 5.28 -18.87
C SER A 28 14.14 4.42 -17.69
N ILE A 29 12.87 4.03 -17.71
CA ILE A 29 12.26 3.15 -16.70
C ILE A 29 12.99 1.80 -16.65
N ALA A 30 13.18 1.15 -17.80
CA ALA A 30 13.86 -0.14 -17.88
C ALA A 30 15.32 -0.05 -17.41
N SER A 31 16.03 1.03 -17.76
CA SER A 31 17.41 1.27 -17.32
C SER A 31 17.50 1.48 -15.80
N PHE A 32 16.56 2.23 -15.22
CA PHE A 32 16.50 2.42 -13.76
C PHE A 32 16.15 1.13 -13.02
N ILE A 33 15.20 0.32 -13.54
CA ILE A 33 14.85 -0.97 -12.94
C ILE A 33 16.05 -1.93 -13.01
N LEU A 34 16.77 -1.99 -14.13
CA LEU A 34 18.00 -2.77 -14.26
C LEU A 34 19.09 -2.30 -13.28
N PHE A 35 19.27 -0.99 -13.13
CA PHE A 35 20.18 -0.42 -12.14
C PHE A 35 19.77 -0.81 -10.71
N SER A 36 18.49 -0.68 -10.35
CA SER A 36 17.97 -1.04 -9.03
C SER A 36 18.22 -2.52 -8.69
N MET A 37 17.96 -3.42 -9.65
CA MET A 37 18.18 -4.85 -9.50
C MET A 37 19.64 -5.19 -9.16
N ILE A 38 20.59 -4.52 -9.82
CA ILE A 38 22.02 -4.79 -9.66
C ILE A 38 22.58 -4.10 -8.41
N GLN A 39 22.25 -2.82 -8.19
CA GLN A 39 22.93 -1.94 -7.24
C GLN A 39 22.23 -1.78 -5.89
N PHE A 40 20.93 -2.02 -5.78
CA PHE A 40 20.25 -1.89 -4.49
C PHE A 40 20.68 -3.01 -3.54
N ARG A 41 20.76 -2.66 -2.25
CA ARG A 41 21.09 -3.61 -1.18
C ARG A 41 19.90 -4.51 -0.90
N ASP A 42 20.15 -5.73 -0.46
CA ASP A 42 19.08 -6.66 -0.10
C ASP A 42 18.31 -6.16 1.12
N GLY A 43 16.99 -6.12 0.99
CA GLY A 43 16.07 -5.74 2.05
C GLY A 43 15.81 -6.89 3.03
N PRO A 44 14.85 -6.71 3.97
CA PRO A 44 14.46 -7.77 4.90
C PRO A 44 13.74 -8.94 4.22
N PHE A 45 13.31 -8.79 2.97
CA PHE A 45 12.66 -9.83 2.17
C PHE A 45 13.68 -10.56 1.28
N VAL A 46 13.76 -11.88 1.42
CA VAL A 46 14.77 -12.71 0.74
C VAL A 46 14.16 -13.63 -0.34
N ARG A 47 12.91 -14.08 -0.15
CA ARG A 47 12.19 -15.00 -1.05
C ARG A 47 11.07 -14.27 -1.80
N PRO A 48 10.79 -14.52 -3.09
CA PRO A 48 11.31 -15.63 -3.90
C PRO A 48 12.79 -15.49 -4.29
N HIS A 49 13.25 -14.28 -4.59
CA HIS A 49 14.67 -13.97 -4.82
C HIS A 49 14.98 -12.51 -4.46
N PRO A 50 16.17 -12.15 -3.95
CA PRO A 50 16.44 -10.77 -3.55
C PRO A 50 16.35 -9.77 -4.71
N ALA A 51 16.75 -10.17 -5.93
CA ALA A 51 16.63 -9.33 -7.13
C ALA A 51 15.17 -8.91 -7.43
N PHE A 52 14.18 -9.76 -7.14
CA PHE A 52 12.77 -9.41 -7.27
C PHE A 52 12.39 -8.26 -6.33
N TRP A 53 12.83 -8.30 -5.07
CA TRP A 53 12.57 -7.24 -4.10
C TRP A 53 13.30 -5.93 -4.43
N ARG A 54 14.50 -6.01 -5.01
CA ARG A 54 15.22 -4.83 -5.53
C ARG A 54 14.48 -4.18 -6.70
N VAL A 55 13.91 -4.99 -7.61
CA VAL A 55 13.04 -4.51 -8.70
C VAL A 55 11.77 -3.87 -8.14
N VAL A 56 11.09 -4.50 -7.17
CA VAL A 56 9.90 -3.93 -6.51
C VAL A 56 10.23 -2.59 -5.83
N LEU A 57 11.38 -2.49 -5.15
CA LEU A 57 11.86 -1.23 -4.57
C LEU A 57 12.17 -0.18 -5.64
N GLY A 58 12.76 -0.57 -6.76
CA GLY A 58 13.00 0.32 -7.90
C GLY A 58 11.70 0.87 -8.51
N ILE A 59 10.69 0.02 -8.70
CA ILE A 59 9.36 0.42 -9.17
C ILE A 59 8.71 1.39 -8.17
N ASN A 60 8.81 1.11 -6.87
CA ASN A 60 8.27 1.99 -5.83
C ASN A 60 8.95 3.38 -5.84
N LEU A 61 10.28 3.44 -5.97
CA LEU A 61 10.99 4.73 -6.07
C LEU A 61 10.67 5.51 -7.36
N LEU A 62 10.42 4.82 -8.48
CA LEU A 62 9.92 5.48 -9.70
C LEU A 62 8.51 6.03 -9.51
N TYR A 63 7.62 5.27 -8.85
CA TYR A 63 6.27 5.71 -8.52
C TYR A 63 6.30 6.93 -7.60
N GLU A 64 7.06 6.88 -6.50
CA GLU A 64 7.20 7.99 -5.55
C GLU A 64 7.77 9.24 -6.24
N GLY A 65 8.83 9.09 -7.05
CA GLY A 65 9.39 10.19 -7.83
C GLY A 65 8.38 10.79 -8.83
N ALA A 66 7.53 9.96 -9.45
CA ALA A 66 6.46 10.41 -10.32
C ALA A 66 5.34 11.12 -9.54
N MET A 67 4.95 10.64 -8.36
CA MET A 67 3.98 11.31 -7.49
C MET A 67 4.48 12.68 -7.03
N VAL A 68 5.74 12.77 -6.59
CA VAL A 68 6.38 14.05 -6.23
C VAL A 68 6.43 15.00 -7.42
N PHE A 69 6.75 14.51 -8.64
CA PHE A 69 6.72 15.35 -9.84
C PHE A 69 5.31 15.87 -10.18
N LEU A 70 4.30 14.98 -10.13
CA LEU A 70 2.91 15.31 -10.41
C LEU A 70 2.32 16.29 -9.40
N LEU A 71 2.79 16.29 -8.15
CA LEU A 71 2.40 17.26 -7.12
C LEU A 71 2.71 18.72 -7.50
N PHE A 72 3.70 18.95 -8.38
CA PHE A 72 4.06 20.28 -8.88
C PHE A 72 3.40 20.63 -10.24
N GLN A 73 2.64 19.72 -10.84
CA GLN A 73 1.96 19.98 -12.12
C GLN A 73 0.56 20.52 -11.89
N ASP A 74 0.08 21.37 -12.80
CA ASP A 74 -1.34 21.63 -12.89
C ASP A 74 -2.10 20.39 -13.39
N VAL A 75 -3.39 20.39 -13.07
CA VAL A 75 -4.31 19.27 -13.25
C VAL A 75 -4.44 18.83 -14.71
N ASP A 76 -4.49 19.78 -15.65
CA ASP A 76 -4.65 19.51 -17.08
C ASP A 76 -3.34 19.01 -17.70
N SER A 77 -2.21 19.65 -17.36
CA SER A 77 -0.87 19.22 -17.76
C SER A 77 -0.57 17.81 -17.27
N ALA A 78 -0.86 17.50 -16.01
CA ALA A 78 -0.61 16.19 -15.39
C ALA A 78 -1.18 15.05 -16.25
N ARG A 79 -2.46 15.12 -16.65
CA ARG A 79 -3.08 14.06 -17.46
C ARG A 79 -2.76 14.13 -18.94
N SER A 80 -2.42 15.31 -19.45
CA SER A 80 -1.82 15.43 -20.77
C SER A 80 -0.52 14.62 -20.82
N MET A 81 0.32 14.74 -19.78
CA MET A 81 1.55 13.95 -19.64
C MET A 81 1.29 12.46 -19.45
N MET A 82 0.22 12.05 -18.74
CA MET A 82 -0.13 10.63 -18.61
C MET A 82 -0.40 9.93 -19.97
N LYS A 83 -0.78 10.67 -21.02
CA LYS A 83 -0.95 10.12 -22.38
C LYS A 83 0.35 9.58 -22.99
N PHE A 84 1.52 10.06 -22.53
CA PHE A 84 2.80 9.50 -22.96
C PHE A 84 3.01 8.06 -22.46
N LEU A 85 2.39 7.68 -21.34
CA LEU A 85 2.36 6.29 -20.88
C LEU A 85 1.30 5.51 -21.67
N ASP A 86 0.03 5.88 -21.53
CA ASP A 86 -1.10 5.23 -22.20
C ASP A 86 -2.03 6.27 -22.87
N PRO A 87 -2.19 6.25 -24.21
CA PRO A 87 -3.09 7.14 -24.94
C PRO A 87 -4.56 7.09 -24.54
N SER A 88 -5.01 6.04 -23.84
CA SER A 88 -6.39 5.90 -23.34
C SER A 88 -6.70 6.83 -22.16
N LEU A 89 -5.66 7.28 -21.45
CA LEU A 89 -5.71 8.26 -20.39
C LEU A 89 -6.00 9.66 -20.99
N GLY A 90 -6.20 10.66 -20.13
CA GLY A 90 -6.62 12.00 -20.60
C GLY A 90 -8.08 12.38 -20.34
N LYS A 91 -8.90 11.50 -19.73
CA LYS A 91 -10.35 11.70 -19.55
C LYS A 91 -10.76 11.92 -18.08
N PRO A 92 -11.79 12.74 -17.79
CA PRO A 92 -12.35 12.89 -16.45
C PRO A 92 -12.80 11.54 -15.89
N LEU A 93 -12.31 11.20 -14.70
CA LEU A 93 -12.82 10.07 -13.94
C LEU A 93 -14.18 10.46 -13.37
N PRO A 94 -15.23 9.62 -13.50
CA PRO A 94 -16.49 9.87 -12.82
C PRO A 94 -16.27 9.75 -11.30
N GLU A 95 -16.70 10.76 -10.57
CA GLU A 95 -16.81 10.69 -9.11
C GLU A 95 -18.07 9.87 -8.78
N LYS A 96 -17.88 8.71 -8.15
CA LYS A 96 -18.96 7.81 -7.71
C LYS A 96 -19.16 8.00 -6.20
N SER A 97 -20.40 8.25 -5.81
CA SER A 97 -20.87 8.14 -4.43
C SER A 97 -21.38 6.71 -4.22
N TYR A 98 -21.08 6.10 -3.08
CA TYR A 98 -21.61 4.77 -2.72
C TYR A 98 -22.85 4.88 -1.84
N ALA A 99 -23.03 6.00 -1.14
CA ALA A 99 -24.16 6.30 -0.26
C ALA A 99 -25.50 6.61 -0.98
N GLU A 100 -25.64 6.29 -2.28
CA GLU A 100 -26.87 6.58 -3.04
C GLU A 100 -28.05 5.66 -2.69
N ASN A 101 -27.79 4.41 -2.27
CA ASN A 101 -28.84 3.40 -2.02
C ASN A 101 -28.55 2.55 -0.76
N CYS A 102 -28.64 3.16 0.42
CA CYS A 102 -28.23 2.51 1.68
C CYS A 102 -29.25 1.58 2.34
N ASP A 103 -30.39 1.30 1.72
CA ASP A 103 -31.30 0.25 2.20
C ASP A 103 -30.61 -1.12 2.17
N LEU A 104 -30.67 -1.86 3.29
CA LEU A 104 -30.04 -3.17 3.43
C LEU A 104 -30.83 -4.25 2.68
N THR A 105 -30.77 -4.22 1.36
CA THR A 105 -31.35 -5.24 0.46
C THR A 105 -30.24 -6.09 -0.14
N VAL A 106 -30.55 -7.37 -0.45
CA VAL A 106 -29.59 -8.29 -1.09
C VAL A 106 -29.06 -7.72 -2.41
N GLN A 107 -29.90 -7.00 -3.17
CA GLN A 107 -29.50 -6.37 -4.43
C GLN A 107 -28.52 -5.22 -4.21
N ASN A 108 -28.73 -4.37 -3.19
CA ASN A 108 -27.83 -3.25 -2.90
C ASN A 108 -26.47 -3.75 -2.40
N VAL A 109 -26.47 -4.75 -1.50
CA VAL A 109 -25.22 -5.38 -1.03
C VAL A 109 -24.47 -6.05 -2.19
N TRP A 110 -25.16 -6.78 -3.07
CA TRP A 110 -24.53 -7.39 -4.25
C TRP A 110 -23.96 -6.35 -5.23
N ASN A 111 -24.61 -5.19 -5.38
CA ASN A 111 -24.16 -4.10 -6.22
C ASN A 111 -22.98 -3.31 -5.62
N ALA A 112 -22.79 -3.35 -4.29
CA ALA A 112 -21.67 -2.73 -3.58
C ALA A 112 -20.40 -3.59 -3.59
N ILE A 113 -20.51 -4.92 -3.68
CA ILE A 113 -19.35 -5.81 -3.80
C ILE A 113 -18.65 -5.56 -5.14
N ASP A 114 -17.59 -4.76 -5.11
CA ASP A 114 -16.78 -4.42 -6.29
C ASP A 114 -15.27 -4.59 -6.04
N ILE A 115 -14.44 -3.93 -6.86
CA ILE A 115 -12.99 -4.00 -6.78
C ILE A 115 -12.42 -3.42 -5.47
N PHE A 116 -13.14 -2.51 -4.80
CA PHE A 116 -12.70 -1.92 -3.53
C PHE A 116 -12.75 -2.94 -2.39
N CYS A 117 -13.75 -3.82 -2.34
CA CYS A 117 -13.77 -4.95 -1.38
C CYS A 117 -12.53 -5.86 -1.51
N LEU A 118 -12.11 -6.14 -2.75
CA LEU A 118 -10.88 -6.90 -3.01
C LEU A 118 -9.63 -6.10 -2.63
N ALA A 119 -9.60 -4.80 -2.90
CA ALA A 119 -8.51 -3.92 -2.52
C ALA A 119 -8.38 -3.80 -0.99
N HIS A 120 -9.49 -3.75 -0.25
CA HIS A 120 -9.53 -3.81 1.20
C HIS A 120 -8.98 -5.14 1.73
N ALA A 121 -9.51 -6.28 1.25
CA ALA A 121 -9.02 -7.59 1.68
C ALA A 121 -7.51 -7.79 1.40
N LEU A 122 -7.02 -7.42 0.21
CA LEU A 122 -5.60 -7.52 -0.14
C LEU A 122 -4.73 -6.48 0.58
N GLY A 123 -5.26 -5.27 0.79
CA GLY A 123 -4.60 -4.20 1.54
C GLY A 123 -4.37 -4.59 2.99
N TRP A 124 -5.39 -5.12 3.67
CA TRP A 124 -5.30 -5.60 5.04
C TRP A 124 -4.46 -6.87 5.19
N PHE A 125 -4.46 -7.75 4.18
CA PHE A 125 -3.49 -8.84 4.08
C PHE A 125 -2.05 -8.32 4.05
N GLY A 126 -1.75 -7.36 3.16
CA GLY A 126 -0.43 -6.74 3.07
C GLY A 126 -0.01 -6.01 4.35
N LYS A 127 -0.91 -5.21 4.93
CA LYS A 127 -0.73 -4.52 6.23
C LYS A 127 -0.41 -5.52 7.34
N ALA A 128 -1.12 -6.64 7.44
CA ALA A 128 -0.84 -7.67 8.44
C ALA A 128 0.54 -8.33 8.27
N LEU A 129 1.01 -8.55 7.03
CA LEU A 129 2.38 -9.07 6.77
C LEU A 129 3.49 -8.08 7.16
N ILE A 130 3.21 -6.77 7.07
CA ILE A 130 4.15 -5.69 7.43
C ILE A 130 4.13 -5.43 8.94
N LEU A 131 2.95 -5.21 9.52
CA LEU A 131 2.74 -4.80 10.91
C LEU A 131 2.85 -5.98 11.88
N ARG A 132 2.39 -7.17 11.49
CA ARG A 132 2.51 -8.45 12.23
C ARG A 132 1.96 -8.46 13.66
N ASP A 133 1.07 -7.51 13.99
CA ASP A 133 0.33 -7.43 15.24
C ASP A 133 -1.16 -7.29 14.90
N TYR A 134 -1.94 -8.32 15.25
CA TYR A 134 -3.38 -8.40 14.95
C TYR A 134 -4.16 -7.24 15.56
N TRP A 135 -3.84 -6.86 16.81
CA TRP A 135 -4.56 -5.79 17.51
C TRP A 135 -4.21 -4.42 16.96
N PHE A 136 -2.96 -4.20 16.57
CA PHE A 136 -2.55 -2.97 15.92
C PHE A 136 -3.25 -2.80 14.56
N CYS A 137 -3.31 -3.86 13.74
CA CYS A 137 -4.09 -3.85 12.49
C CYS A 137 -5.59 -3.61 12.74
N TRP A 138 -6.18 -4.28 13.73
CA TRP A 138 -7.61 -4.15 14.04
C TRP A 138 -8.00 -2.73 14.50
N ILE A 139 -7.18 -2.12 15.37
CA ILE A 139 -7.36 -0.73 15.81
C ILE A 139 -7.19 0.23 14.62
N LEU A 140 -6.20 0.00 13.76
CA LEU A 140 -5.96 0.84 12.59
C LEU A 140 -7.11 0.74 11.58
N SER A 141 -7.73 -0.43 11.40
CA SER A 141 -8.89 -0.62 10.53
C SER A 141 -10.10 0.18 11.02
N ILE A 142 -10.49 0.02 12.28
CA ILE A 142 -11.59 0.78 12.87
C ILE A 142 -11.31 2.29 12.85
N ALA A 143 -10.05 2.70 13.08
CA ALA A 143 -9.67 4.11 13.04
C ALA A 143 -9.67 4.71 11.63
N PHE A 144 -9.51 3.88 10.59
CA PHE A 144 -9.60 4.31 9.20
C PHE A 144 -11.06 4.60 8.80
N GLU A 145 -12.02 3.74 9.15
CA GLU A 145 -13.46 4.03 8.95
C GLU A 145 -13.88 5.34 9.63
N PHE A 146 -13.41 5.58 10.85
CA PHE A 146 -13.69 6.83 11.55
C PHE A 146 -13.09 8.05 10.84
N ALA A 147 -11.94 7.89 10.16
CA ALA A 147 -11.38 8.94 9.33
C ALA A 147 -12.23 9.18 8.07
N GLU A 148 -12.71 8.13 7.40
CA GLU A 148 -13.59 8.25 6.24
C GLU A 148 -14.92 8.93 6.59
N TYR A 149 -15.62 8.47 7.64
CA TYR A 149 -16.81 9.15 8.17
C TYR A 149 -16.56 10.63 8.51
N SER A 150 -15.37 10.96 9.02
CA SER A 150 -14.99 12.34 9.35
C SER A 150 -14.70 13.17 8.09
N LEU A 151 -14.23 12.55 7.01
CA LEU A 151 -13.70 13.22 5.80
C LEU A 151 -14.58 13.07 4.55
N GLN A 152 -15.72 12.36 4.64
CA GLN A 152 -16.72 12.24 3.56
C GLN A 152 -17.20 13.60 3.00
N HIS A 153 -17.17 14.65 3.81
CA HIS A 153 -17.50 16.02 3.39
C HIS A 153 -16.43 16.66 2.49
N GLN A 154 -15.22 16.09 2.44
CA GLN A 154 -14.10 16.51 1.59
C GLN A 154 -13.90 15.59 0.38
N LEU A 155 -14.21 14.30 0.54
CA LEU A 155 -14.13 13.29 -0.53
C LEU A 155 -15.45 12.54 -0.65
N ALA A 156 -16.18 12.78 -1.75
CA ALA A 156 -17.41 12.04 -2.07
C ALA A 156 -17.21 10.52 -2.26
N ASN A 157 -15.96 10.05 -2.46
CA ASN A 157 -15.64 8.62 -2.48
C ASN A 157 -15.80 7.97 -1.10
N PHE A 158 -15.60 8.71 -0.01
CA PHE A 158 -15.77 8.22 1.38
C PHE A 158 -17.23 8.33 1.86
N ALA A 159 -18.16 8.74 0.99
CA ALA A 159 -19.58 8.72 1.29
C ALA A 159 -20.13 7.33 0.93
N GLU A 160 -20.06 6.42 1.89
CA GLU A 160 -20.53 5.03 1.76
C GLU A 160 -21.65 4.73 2.76
N CYS A 161 -22.26 3.56 2.65
CA CYS A 161 -23.37 3.18 3.50
C CYS A 161 -22.89 2.67 4.87
N TRP A 162 -23.72 2.82 5.91
CA TRP A 162 -23.32 2.40 7.27
C TRP A 162 -22.95 0.91 7.37
N TRP A 163 -23.59 0.06 6.57
CA TRP A 163 -23.30 -1.37 6.49
C TRP A 163 -22.11 -1.70 5.60
N ASP A 164 -21.68 -0.78 4.73
CA ASP A 164 -20.47 -0.91 3.92
C ASP A 164 -19.27 -0.85 4.86
N HIS A 165 -19.02 0.34 5.44
CA HIS A 165 -18.00 0.60 6.45
C HIS A 165 -17.92 -0.49 7.54
N TRP A 166 -19.03 -0.74 8.25
CA TRP A 166 -18.98 -1.59 9.45
C TRP A 166 -19.09 -3.09 9.16
N ILE A 167 -19.83 -3.52 8.13
CA ILE A 167 -20.05 -4.95 7.87
C ILE A 167 -19.16 -5.41 6.72
N LEU A 168 -19.24 -4.77 5.55
CA LEU A 168 -18.51 -5.23 4.37
C LEU A 168 -17.01 -4.96 4.50
N ASP A 169 -16.62 -3.79 5.00
CA ASP A 169 -15.22 -3.44 5.15
C ASP A 169 -14.63 -3.93 6.47
N VAL A 170 -14.99 -3.39 7.64
CA VAL A 170 -14.37 -3.83 8.91
C VAL A 170 -14.52 -5.32 9.18
N LEU A 171 -15.75 -5.84 9.16
CA LEU A 171 -16.03 -7.21 9.63
C LEU A 171 -15.78 -8.29 8.57
N VAL A 172 -15.87 -7.97 7.27
CA VAL A 172 -15.63 -8.93 6.19
C VAL A 172 -14.26 -8.69 5.55
N CYS A 173 -14.05 -7.63 4.77
CA CYS A 173 -12.84 -7.47 3.96
C CYS A 173 -11.58 -7.26 4.81
N ASN A 174 -11.61 -6.29 5.72
CA ASN A 174 -10.49 -5.88 6.57
C ASN A 174 -10.13 -6.99 7.56
N TRP A 175 -11.14 -7.63 8.17
CA TRP A 175 -10.95 -8.79 9.03
C TRP A 175 -10.38 -10.00 8.29
N LEU A 176 -10.95 -10.38 7.13
CA LEU A 176 -10.48 -11.52 6.34
C LEU A 176 -9.03 -11.32 5.88
N GLY A 177 -8.71 -10.13 5.36
CA GLY A 177 -7.36 -9.74 4.99
C GLY A 177 -6.39 -9.87 6.17
N THR A 178 -6.73 -9.26 7.30
CA THR A 178 -5.90 -9.32 8.52
C THR A 178 -5.73 -10.75 9.03
N TYR A 179 -6.79 -11.54 9.08
CA TYR A 179 -6.78 -12.94 9.51
C TYR A 179 -5.87 -13.80 8.61
N LEU A 180 -6.04 -13.70 7.28
CA LEU A 180 -5.21 -14.43 6.31
C LEU A 180 -3.74 -13.99 6.39
N GLY A 181 -3.47 -12.68 6.50
CA GLY A 181 -2.10 -12.18 6.62
C GLY A 181 -1.41 -12.67 7.90
N MET A 182 -2.11 -12.64 9.04
CA MET A 182 -1.59 -13.18 10.29
C MET A 182 -1.41 -14.71 10.24
N LYS A 183 -2.29 -15.44 9.55
CA LYS A 183 -2.12 -16.89 9.29
C LYS A 183 -0.92 -17.17 8.39
N THR A 184 -0.66 -16.34 7.39
CA THR A 184 0.53 -16.43 6.54
C THR A 184 1.81 -16.12 7.34
N CYS A 185 1.80 -15.15 8.25
CA CYS A 185 2.91 -14.93 9.19
C CYS A 185 3.16 -16.14 10.10
N GLN A 186 2.10 -16.78 10.62
CA GLN A 186 2.22 -18.01 11.41
C GLN A 186 2.81 -19.17 10.59
N TYR A 187 2.33 -19.37 9.35
CA TYR A 187 2.82 -20.43 8.46
C TYR A 187 4.29 -20.30 8.08
N PHE A 188 4.79 -19.08 7.90
CA PHE A 188 6.20 -18.80 7.61
C PHE A 188 7.07 -18.53 8.85
N GLU A 189 6.57 -18.82 10.06
CA GLU A 189 7.26 -18.61 11.34
C GLU A 189 7.87 -17.19 11.50
N VAL A 190 7.14 -16.19 10.99
CA VAL A 190 7.62 -14.82 10.91
C VAL A 190 7.49 -14.14 12.26
N LYS A 191 8.61 -13.63 12.78
CA LYS A 191 8.64 -12.89 14.05
C LYS A 191 7.65 -11.72 14.06
N HIS A 192 6.76 -11.76 15.05
CA HIS A 192 5.86 -10.67 15.41
C HIS A 192 6.64 -9.43 15.86
N TYR A 193 6.09 -8.25 15.56
CA TYR A 193 6.62 -6.98 16.02
C TYR A 193 5.88 -6.52 17.28
N ILE A 194 6.64 -6.05 18.27
CA ILE A 194 6.10 -5.39 19.46
C ILE A 194 6.27 -3.89 19.23
N TRP A 195 5.22 -3.22 18.77
CA TRP A 195 5.20 -1.77 18.52
C TRP A 195 5.23 -0.92 19.80
N ARG A 196 5.22 -1.57 20.97
CA ARG A 196 5.25 -0.96 22.31
C ARG A 196 6.66 -1.05 22.94
N GLY A 197 7.41 0.05 22.85
CA GLY A 197 8.61 0.31 23.66
C GLY A 197 9.95 0.22 22.91
N PHE A 198 10.68 1.34 22.85
CA PHE A 198 12.02 1.46 22.26
C PHE A 198 13.15 0.75 23.03
N ARG A 199 12.81 -0.16 23.96
CA ARG A 199 13.77 -0.85 24.83
C ARG A 199 13.62 -2.38 24.72
N GLN A 200 13.98 -2.93 23.56
CA GLN A 200 14.43 -4.32 23.50
C GLN A 200 15.72 -4.45 24.30
N THR A 201 15.58 -4.68 25.60
CA THR A 201 16.69 -4.87 26.53
C THR A 201 17.54 -6.05 26.06
N ARG A 202 18.74 -5.77 25.52
CA ARG A 202 19.77 -6.77 25.20
C ARG A 202 20.35 -7.37 26.49
N GLY A 203 19.53 -8.11 27.21
CA GLY A 203 19.91 -8.84 28.41
C GLY A 203 20.73 -10.09 28.06
N ILE A 204 21.77 -10.33 28.85
CA ILE A 204 22.67 -11.50 28.74
C ILE A 204 21.89 -12.84 28.78
N ARG A 205 20.72 -12.87 29.44
CA ARG A 205 19.74 -13.98 29.43
C ARG A 205 19.33 -14.50 28.04
N SER A 206 19.47 -13.71 26.98
CA SER A 206 19.14 -14.15 25.61
C SER A 206 20.03 -15.28 25.09
N LYS A 207 21.29 -15.38 25.54
CA LYS A 207 22.19 -16.48 25.14
C LYS A 207 21.73 -17.82 25.71
N THR A 208 21.35 -17.88 26.98
CA THR A 208 20.84 -19.10 27.61
C THR A 208 19.48 -19.52 27.05
N LYS A 209 18.58 -18.56 26.80
CA LYS A 209 17.28 -18.86 26.16
C LYS A 209 17.45 -19.45 24.76
N ARG A 210 18.47 -19.04 24.01
CA ARG A 210 18.78 -19.54 22.65
C ARG A 210 19.26 -21.00 22.61
N VAL A 211 19.83 -21.52 23.69
CA VAL A 211 20.23 -22.94 23.81
C VAL A 211 19.03 -23.80 24.22
N ILE A 212 18.20 -23.31 25.15
CA ILE A 212 17.00 -24.04 25.60
C ILE A 212 15.92 -24.03 24.50
N SER A 213 15.80 -22.94 23.72
CA SER A 213 14.87 -22.86 22.58
C SER A 213 15.28 -23.68 21.35
N GLN A 214 16.40 -24.43 21.39
CA GLN A 214 16.69 -25.45 20.38
C GLN A 214 15.93 -26.76 20.63
N PHE A 215 15.35 -26.93 21.82
CA PHE A 215 14.64 -28.15 22.24
C PHE A 215 13.22 -27.88 22.77
N SER A 216 12.66 -26.70 22.55
CA SER A 216 11.26 -26.37 22.84
C SER A 216 10.48 -26.07 21.54
N PRO A 217 9.14 -26.26 21.52
CA PRO A 217 8.29 -25.75 20.44
C PRO A 217 8.50 -24.25 20.20
N HIS A 218 8.33 -23.81 18.96
CA HIS A 218 8.93 -22.58 18.44
C HIS A 218 8.58 -21.30 19.21
N ASP A 219 7.35 -21.15 19.71
CA ASP A 219 7.04 -20.14 20.74
C ASP A 219 5.79 -20.51 21.56
N TRP A 220 5.86 -20.25 22.88
CA TRP A 220 4.69 -20.10 23.76
C TRP A 220 4.59 -18.64 24.18
N THR A 221 4.13 -17.78 23.27
CA THR A 221 3.92 -16.35 23.54
C THR A 221 2.57 -16.13 24.21
N THR A 222 2.50 -16.37 25.53
CA THR A 222 1.37 -15.92 26.35
C THR A 222 1.30 -14.39 26.34
N PHE A 223 0.41 -13.86 25.50
CA PHE A 223 0.18 -12.43 25.31
C PHE A 223 -0.54 -11.84 26.53
N LYS A 224 0.18 -11.07 27.35
CA LYS A 224 -0.44 -10.23 28.39
C LYS A 224 -0.71 -8.84 27.83
N TRP A 225 -1.99 -8.46 27.79
CA TRP A 225 -2.42 -7.11 27.45
C TRP A 225 -2.24 -6.19 28.67
N GLU A 226 -0.98 -5.85 29.00
CA GLU A 226 -0.72 -4.73 29.90
C GLU A 226 -0.94 -3.42 29.15
N GLY A 227 -2.23 -3.05 29.06
CA GLY A 227 -2.65 -1.72 28.67
C GLY A 227 -2.00 -0.69 29.60
N THR A 228 -1.61 0.45 29.02
CA THR A 228 -1.33 1.69 29.78
C THR A 228 -0.27 1.63 30.90
N ALA A 229 0.68 0.69 30.87
CA ALA A 229 1.75 0.60 31.88
C ALA A 229 2.64 1.86 31.98
N SER A 230 2.69 2.71 30.94
CA SER A 230 3.18 4.09 31.06
C SER A 230 2.53 5.02 30.03
N PHE A 231 2.33 6.29 30.43
CA PHE A 231 1.76 7.35 29.58
C PHE A 231 2.60 7.59 28.31
N GLY A 232 3.93 7.54 28.40
CA GLY A 232 4.83 7.72 27.25
C GLY A 232 4.70 6.63 26.19
N HIS A 233 4.50 5.37 26.60
CA HIS A 233 4.23 4.28 25.65
C HIS A 233 2.87 4.44 24.97
N TYR A 234 1.83 4.87 25.71
CA TYR A 234 0.52 5.18 25.13
C TYR A 234 0.63 6.28 24.06
N PHE A 235 1.26 7.42 24.40
CA PHE A 235 1.44 8.52 23.44
C PHE A 235 2.23 8.10 22.20
N THR A 236 3.28 7.28 22.35
CA THR A 236 4.05 6.77 21.20
C THR A 236 3.22 5.88 20.28
N VAL A 237 2.34 5.03 20.83
CA VAL A 237 1.43 4.19 20.03
C VAL A 237 0.37 5.04 19.32
N VAL A 238 -0.20 6.04 19.99
CA VAL A 238 -1.18 6.96 19.39
C VAL A 238 -0.54 7.78 18.27
N LEU A 239 0.66 8.32 18.48
CA LEU A 239 1.41 9.04 17.44
C LEU A 239 1.74 8.13 16.24
N LEU A 240 2.14 6.89 16.50
CA LEU A 240 2.41 5.90 15.45
C LEU A 240 1.14 5.61 14.63
N LEU A 241 0.00 5.35 15.28
CA LEU A 241 -1.29 5.15 14.61
C LEU A 241 -1.69 6.38 13.78
N ALA A 242 -1.52 7.59 14.31
CA ALA A 242 -1.83 8.83 13.58
C ALA A 242 -0.94 9.02 12.34
N VAL A 243 0.35 8.65 12.41
CA VAL A 243 1.26 8.68 11.24
C VAL A 243 0.86 7.63 10.20
N PHE A 244 0.45 6.42 10.60
CA PHE A 244 -0.07 5.43 9.67
C PHE A 244 -1.38 5.89 9.01
N LEU A 245 -2.34 6.41 9.78
CA LEU A 245 -3.59 6.94 9.22
C LEU A 245 -3.35 8.10 8.25
N ALA A 246 -2.46 9.03 8.57
CA ALA A 246 -2.08 10.11 7.65
C ALA A 246 -1.43 9.58 6.37
N ALA A 247 -0.53 8.58 6.49
CA ALA A 247 0.09 7.94 5.34
C ALA A 247 -0.91 7.16 4.48
N GLU A 248 -1.98 6.61 5.06
CA GLU A 248 -3.05 5.91 4.34
C GLU A 248 -4.05 6.86 3.69
N LEU A 249 -4.34 8.01 4.29
CA LEU A 249 -5.16 9.07 3.70
C LEU A 249 -4.45 9.81 2.55
N ASN A 250 -3.13 9.98 2.63
CA ASN A 250 -2.34 10.70 1.62
C ASN A 250 -2.59 10.23 0.17
N PRO A 251 -2.60 8.93 -0.18
CA PRO A 251 -3.03 8.44 -1.49
C PRO A 251 -4.40 8.94 -1.95
N PHE A 252 -5.39 9.06 -1.07
CA PHE A 252 -6.72 9.56 -1.43
C PHE A 252 -6.71 11.08 -1.67
N TYR A 253 -5.97 11.84 -0.86
CA TYR A 253 -5.79 13.27 -1.10
C TYR A 253 -4.93 13.57 -2.33
N LEU A 254 -3.93 12.74 -2.65
CA LEU A 254 -3.20 12.80 -3.91
C LEU A 254 -4.13 12.45 -5.08
N LYS A 255 -4.95 11.39 -4.96
CA LYS A 255 -6.04 11.04 -5.90
C LYS A 255 -7.04 12.18 -6.11
N VAL A 256 -7.27 13.07 -5.15
CA VAL A 256 -8.15 14.25 -5.39
C VAL A 256 -7.36 15.44 -5.93
N SER A 257 -6.22 15.77 -5.33
CA SER A 257 -5.49 17.02 -5.56
C SER A 257 -4.63 17.00 -6.83
N ALA A 258 -3.82 15.94 -7.00
CA ALA A 258 -2.98 15.76 -8.18
C ALA A 258 -3.69 14.90 -9.26
N LEU A 259 -4.65 14.06 -8.84
CA LEU A 259 -5.02 12.87 -9.59
C LEU A 259 -6.53 12.56 -9.65
N ARG A 260 -7.40 13.58 -9.81
CA ARG A 260 -8.74 13.44 -10.48
C ARG A 260 -8.61 12.89 -11.94
N TRP A 261 -7.44 12.35 -12.26
CA TRP A 261 -6.81 12.27 -13.55
C TRP A 261 -6.06 10.93 -13.75
N CYS A 262 -5.64 10.15 -12.71
CA CYS A 262 -5.10 8.79 -12.94
C CYS A 262 -5.18 7.77 -11.77
N CYS A 263 -6.11 6.82 -11.90
CA CYS A 263 -5.90 5.37 -11.68
C CYS A 263 -7.20 4.64 -12.03
N TYR A 264 -7.39 4.34 -13.32
CA TYR A 264 -8.16 3.15 -13.67
C TYR A 264 -7.18 1.98 -13.56
N VAL A 265 -7.50 0.97 -12.77
CA VAL A 265 -6.84 -0.33 -12.91
C VAL A 265 -7.37 -0.93 -14.22
N SER A 266 -6.76 -0.56 -15.34
CA SER A 266 -6.98 -1.20 -16.65
C SER A 266 -6.27 -2.55 -16.70
N VAL A 267 -6.61 -3.40 -15.71
CA VAL A 267 -6.40 -4.84 -15.74
C VAL A 267 -7.80 -5.44 -15.70
N MET A 268 -8.30 -5.84 -16.87
CA MET A 268 -9.62 -6.45 -17.13
C MET A 268 -10.83 -5.49 -17.25
N ARG A 269 -10.86 -4.75 -18.35
CA ARG A 269 -11.90 -4.99 -19.38
C ARG A 269 -11.22 -5.48 -20.65
#